data_AF-C8X1W5-F1
#
_entry.id   AF-C8X1W5-F1
#
_cell.length_a   1.000
_cell.length_b   1.000
_cell.length_c   1.000
_cell.angle_alpha   90.00
_cell.angle_beta   90.00
_cell.angle_gamma   90.00
#
_symmetry.space_group_name_H-M   'P 1'
#
loop_
_entity.id
_entity.type
_entity.pdbx_description
1 polymer ?
#
loop_
_entity_poly.entity_id
_entity_poly.type
_entity_poly.pdbx_seq_one_letter_code
_entity_poly.pdbx_strand_id
1 'polypeptide(L)'
;MSFNYSTALWPHSDDAFFRDLDISPKLQYGPHCVAACLSMLTGEPQRSYIDVVNTQDPLAWSDELKKHGKKLAYCPADVRRLEFYMPELVDYDDLFLLCYYTPTDPHRILEDPDEHGWVCGSHVVILHRDRIYDPAKGEAVKADIHRCTTKHTKRVFRIVPANHERGI
;
A
#
# COMPACT_ATOMS: atom_id res chain seq x y z
N MET A 1 -11.09 -17.66 -19.38
CA MET A 1 -9.62 -17.80 -19.37
C MET A 1 -9.26 -18.76 -18.25
N SER A 2 -8.38 -19.73 -18.51
CA SER A 2 -7.84 -20.63 -17.48
C SER A 2 -6.95 -19.85 -16.52
N PHE A 3 -7.01 -20.15 -15.22
CA PHE A 3 -6.16 -19.56 -14.18
C PHE A 3 -4.69 -19.84 -14.50
N ASN A 4 -3.87 -18.79 -14.64
CA ASN A 4 -2.44 -18.93 -14.85
C ASN A 4 -1.71 -18.89 -13.51
N TYR A 5 -1.23 -20.04 -13.04
CA TYR A 5 -0.41 -20.16 -11.82
C TYR A 5 0.97 -19.49 -11.95
N SER A 6 1.37 -19.01 -13.13
CA SER A 6 2.70 -18.44 -13.39
C SER A 6 2.77 -16.91 -13.26
N THR A 7 1.70 -16.22 -12.86
CA THR A 7 1.70 -14.74 -12.81
C THR A 7 2.06 -14.28 -11.40
N ALA A 8 3.36 -14.20 -11.13
CA ALA A 8 3.88 -13.62 -9.89
C ALA A 8 3.60 -12.09 -9.84
N LEU A 9 3.39 -11.56 -8.63
CA LEU A 9 3.30 -10.13 -8.33
C LEU A 9 4.61 -9.38 -8.61
N TRP A 10 5.73 -10.10 -8.58
CA TRP A 10 7.06 -9.57 -8.89
C TRP A 10 7.90 -10.62 -9.62
N PRO A 11 8.68 -10.25 -10.65
CA PRO A 11 9.40 -11.23 -11.47
C PRO A 11 10.58 -11.91 -10.77
N HIS A 12 11.16 -11.31 -9.73
CA HIS A 12 12.34 -11.83 -9.02
C HIS A 12 12.10 -11.89 -7.51
N SER A 13 11.87 -13.08 -6.97
CA SER A 13 11.58 -13.30 -5.55
C SER A 13 12.72 -12.90 -4.61
N ASP A 14 13.96 -12.95 -5.10
CA ASP A 14 15.15 -12.79 -4.27
C ASP A 14 15.58 -11.33 -4.08
N ASP A 15 14.91 -10.40 -4.76
CA ASP A 15 15.13 -8.97 -4.53
C ASP A 15 14.69 -8.61 -3.11
N ALA A 16 15.46 -7.77 -2.42
CA ALA A 16 15.08 -7.17 -1.14
C ALA A 16 15.66 -5.76 -1.05
N PHE A 17 14.82 -4.74 -1.19
CA PHE A 17 15.29 -3.36 -1.32
C PHE A 17 15.35 -2.62 0.02
N PHE A 18 14.34 -2.84 0.86
CA PHE A 18 14.17 -2.14 2.14
C PHE A 18 13.81 -3.09 3.28
N ARG A 19 14.26 -4.34 3.19
CA ARG A 19 14.12 -5.37 4.24
C ARG A 19 14.54 -4.88 5.62
N ASP A 20 15.63 -4.13 5.71
CA ASP A 20 16.20 -3.65 6.98
C ASP A 20 15.76 -2.21 7.35
N LEU A 21 14.78 -1.65 6.64
CA LEU A 21 14.25 -0.33 6.98
C LEU A 21 13.56 -0.38 8.36
N ASP A 22 14.01 0.44 9.30
CA ASP A 22 13.33 0.60 10.59
C ASP A 22 12.10 1.50 10.44
N ILE A 23 10.94 0.97 10.82
CA ILE A 23 9.65 1.66 10.72
C ILE A 23 9.02 1.74 12.10
N SER A 24 8.81 2.96 12.57
CA SER A 24 8.02 3.21 13.78
C SER A 24 6.54 3.41 13.42
N PRO A 25 5.60 2.63 13.98
CA PRO A 25 4.16 2.82 13.75
C PRO A 25 3.70 4.22 14.14
N LYS A 26 2.89 4.86 13.29
CA LYS A 26 2.33 6.20 13.53
C LYS A 26 0.81 6.18 13.32
N LEU A 27 0.06 6.71 14.28
CA LEU A 27 -1.38 6.93 14.15
C LEU A 27 -1.64 8.11 13.20
N GLN A 28 -2.56 7.97 12.26
CA GLN A 28 -2.96 9.06 11.36
C GLN A 28 -3.74 10.16 12.08
N TYR A 29 -3.57 11.39 11.61
CA TYR A 29 -4.52 12.47 11.89
C TYR A 29 -5.68 12.40 10.91
N GLY A 30 -6.93 12.42 11.38
CA GLY A 30 -8.12 12.45 10.52
C GLY A 30 -8.13 11.33 9.45
N PRO A 31 -8.64 11.58 8.23
CA PRO A 31 -8.64 10.61 7.13
C PRO A 31 -7.33 10.56 6.32
N HIS A 32 -6.17 10.82 6.95
CA HIS A 32 -4.89 10.98 6.22
C HIS A 32 -3.97 9.73 6.27
N CYS A 33 -4.49 8.56 5.91
CA CYS A 33 -3.71 7.31 5.89
C CYS A 33 -2.46 7.38 5.00
N VAL A 34 -2.55 8.05 3.84
CA VAL A 34 -1.43 8.26 2.91
C VAL A 34 -0.32 9.09 3.57
N ALA A 35 -0.66 10.22 4.21
CA ALA A 35 0.31 11.08 4.88
C ALA A 35 1.01 10.35 6.03
N ALA A 36 0.28 9.52 6.78
CA ALA A 36 0.84 8.67 7.83
C ALA A 36 1.81 7.62 7.27
N CYS A 37 1.46 6.96 6.16
CA CYS A 37 2.35 6.02 5.49
C CYS A 37 3.61 6.70 4.96
N LEU A 38 3.49 7.84 4.26
CA LEU A 38 4.65 8.61 3.79
C LEU A 38 5.55 9.01 4.97
N SER A 39 4.97 9.52 6.05
CA SER A 39 5.69 9.87 7.29
C SER A 39 6.44 8.69 7.92
N MET A 40 5.89 7.48 7.84
CA MET A 40 6.56 6.26 8.30
C MET A 40 7.73 5.86 7.38
N LEU A 41 7.58 6.05 6.06
CA LEU A 41 8.56 5.66 5.04
C LEU A 41 9.73 6.64 4.87
N THR A 42 9.52 7.90 5.21
CA THR A 42 10.52 8.98 5.01
C THR A 42 11.12 9.49 6.32
N GLY A 43 10.43 9.30 7.45
CA GLY A 43 10.78 9.90 8.73
C GLY A 43 10.22 11.31 8.93
N GLU A 44 9.73 11.96 7.88
CA GLU A 44 9.19 13.32 7.94
C GLU A 44 7.87 13.41 8.72
N PRO A 45 7.48 14.57 9.26
CA PRO A 45 6.18 14.76 9.91
C PRO A 45 5.00 14.55 8.94
N GLN A 46 3.88 13.99 9.43
CA GLN A 46 2.65 13.82 8.62
C GLN A 46 2.14 15.13 8.02
N ARG A 47 2.30 16.24 8.75
CA ARG A 47 1.87 17.58 8.31
C ARG A 47 2.58 18.05 7.04
N SER A 48 3.75 17.48 6.71
CA SER A 48 4.45 17.76 5.47
C SER A 48 3.71 17.25 4.23
N TYR A 49 2.73 16.35 4.40
CA TYR A 49 1.99 15.70 3.31
C TYR A 49 0.50 16.04 3.29
N ILE A 50 -0.07 16.48 4.42
CA ILE A 50 -1.49 16.87 4.53
C ILE A 50 -1.71 18.12 3.68
N ASP A 51 -2.76 18.11 2.86
CA ASP A 51 -3.15 19.18 1.92
C ASP A 51 -2.12 19.52 0.82
N VAL A 52 -0.98 18.83 0.81
CA VAL A 52 0.08 18.96 -0.21
C VAL A 52 0.04 17.79 -1.19
N VAL A 53 -0.19 16.57 -0.69
CA VAL A 53 -0.18 15.35 -1.51
C VAL A 53 -1.60 14.95 -1.86
N ASN A 54 -1.86 14.75 -3.15
CA ASN A 54 -3.12 14.19 -3.62
C ASN A 54 -3.25 12.73 -3.16
N THR A 55 -4.16 12.47 -2.22
CA THR A 55 -4.37 11.15 -1.60
C THR A 55 -5.02 10.11 -2.52
N GLN A 56 -5.30 10.43 -3.78
CA GLN A 56 -5.77 9.47 -4.80
C GLN A 56 -4.74 9.19 -5.89
N ASP A 57 -3.67 10.01 -5.97
CA ASP A 57 -2.66 9.96 -7.03
C ASP A 57 -1.35 9.30 -6.56
N PRO A 58 -1.07 8.05 -6.97
CA PRO A 58 0.16 7.37 -6.59
C PRO A 58 1.40 7.98 -7.25
N LEU A 59 1.28 8.78 -8.32
CA LEU A 59 2.43 9.51 -8.88
C LEU A 59 2.93 10.54 -7.88
N ALA A 60 2.03 11.37 -7.33
CA ALA A 60 2.35 12.33 -6.28
C ALA A 60 3.01 11.66 -5.06
N TRP A 61 2.54 10.47 -4.65
CA TRP A 61 3.16 9.74 -3.54
C TRP A 61 4.58 9.29 -3.88
N SER A 62 4.78 8.80 -5.10
CA SER A 62 6.08 8.36 -5.58
C SER A 62 7.06 9.52 -5.71
N ASP A 63 6.61 10.68 -6.18
CA ASP A 63 7.43 11.89 -6.29
C ASP A 63 7.92 12.39 -4.92
N GLU A 64 7.08 12.28 -3.87
CA GLU A 64 7.53 12.52 -2.50
C GLU A 64 8.58 11.49 -2.05
N LEU A 65 8.35 10.20 -2.30
CA LEU A 65 9.29 9.14 -1.94
C LEU A 65 10.64 9.28 -2.65
N LYS A 66 10.68 9.79 -3.89
CA LYS A 66 11.92 9.98 -4.67
C LYS A 66 12.90 10.91 -3.98
N LYS A 67 12.39 11.94 -3.28
CA LYS A 67 13.21 12.85 -2.46
C LYS A 67 13.97 12.13 -1.34
N HIS A 68 13.50 10.93 -0.98
CA HIS A 68 14.08 10.06 0.05
C HIS A 68 14.65 8.75 -0.51
N GLY A 69 15.03 8.74 -1.79
CA GLY A 69 15.69 7.61 -2.44
C GLY A 69 14.80 6.39 -2.72
N LYS A 70 13.47 6.54 -2.62
CA LYS A 70 12.47 5.48 -2.78
C LYS A 70 11.53 5.82 -3.94
N LYS A 71 10.83 4.84 -4.50
CA LYS A 71 9.68 5.08 -5.39
C LYS A 71 8.72 3.89 -5.39
N LEU A 72 7.52 4.10 -5.91
CA LEU A 72 6.52 3.06 -6.03
C LEU A 72 6.71 2.27 -7.33
N ALA A 73 6.67 0.95 -7.23
CA ALA A 73 6.57 0.06 -8.38
C ALA A 73 5.30 -0.78 -8.28
N TYR A 74 4.41 -0.61 -9.26
CA TYR A 74 3.13 -1.31 -9.28
C TYR A 74 3.31 -2.82 -9.39
N CYS A 75 2.61 -3.55 -8.53
CA CYS A 75 2.44 -5.00 -8.61
C CYS A 75 1.08 -5.29 -9.27
N PRO A 76 1.01 -6.22 -10.25
CA PRO A 76 -0.22 -6.57 -10.91
C PRO A 76 -1.20 -7.19 -9.91
N ALA A 77 -2.26 -6.44 -9.59
CA ALA A 77 -3.32 -6.88 -8.69
C ALA A 77 -4.67 -6.46 -9.27
N ASP A 78 -5.67 -7.32 -9.08
CA ASP A 78 -7.07 -7.02 -9.36
C ASP A 78 -7.86 -6.83 -8.06
N VAL A 79 -9.19 -6.74 -8.15
CA VAL A 79 -10.08 -6.48 -7.02
C VAL A 79 -10.16 -7.62 -6.00
N ARG A 80 -9.51 -8.77 -6.21
CA ARG A 80 -9.49 -9.90 -5.26
C ARG A 80 -9.06 -9.46 -3.86
N ARG A 81 -9.47 -10.24 -2.85
CA ARG A 81 -9.09 -10.01 -1.46
C ARG A 81 -7.57 -10.13 -1.27
N LEU A 82 -7.01 -9.28 -0.39
CA LEU A 82 -5.58 -9.25 -0.10
C LEU A 82 -5.01 -10.59 0.38
N GLU A 83 -5.82 -11.43 1.03
CA GLU A 83 -5.43 -12.78 1.48
C GLU A 83 -4.88 -13.66 0.35
N PHE A 84 -5.33 -13.48 -0.89
CA PHE A 84 -4.84 -14.27 -2.03
C PHE A 84 -3.45 -13.83 -2.52
N TYR A 85 -3.02 -12.62 -2.14
CA TYR A 85 -1.70 -12.07 -2.44
C TYR A 85 -0.75 -12.19 -1.25
N MET A 86 -1.28 -12.29 -0.02
CA MET A 86 -0.50 -12.17 1.21
C MET A 86 0.63 -13.20 1.35
N PRO A 87 0.44 -14.51 1.04
CA PRO A 87 1.54 -15.48 1.13
C PRO A 87 2.74 -15.08 0.29
N GLU A 88 2.52 -14.67 -0.96
CA GLU A 88 3.58 -14.23 -1.87
C GLU A 88 4.20 -12.90 -1.43
N LEU A 89 3.37 -11.95 -0.98
CA LEU A 89 3.84 -10.65 -0.49
C LEU A 89 4.75 -10.77 0.74
N VAL A 90 4.42 -11.66 1.66
CA VAL A 90 5.24 -11.94 2.85
C VAL A 90 6.51 -12.70 2.48
N ASP A 91 6.44 -13.62 1.50
CA ASP A 91 7.59 -14.40 1.03
C ASP A 91 8.70 -13.53 0.42
N TYR A 92 8.33 -12.42 -0.25
CA TYR A 92 9.31 -11.43 -0.73
C TYR A 92 10.12 -10.77 0.41
N ASP A 93 9.66 -10.84 1.66
CA ASP A 93 10.35 -10.34 2.85
C ASP A 93 10.93 -8.91 2.69
N ASP A 94 10.10 -8.02 2.12
CA ASP A 94 10.46 -6.66 1.73
C ASP A 94 9.33 -5.66 2.06
N LEU A 95 9.35 -4.48 1.43
CA LEU A 95 8.51 -3.34 1.75
C LEU A 95 7.48 -3.03 0.66
N PHE A 96 6.22 -2.91 1.06
CA PHE A 96 5.07 -2.67 0.19
C PHE A 96 4.10 -1.64 0.77
N LEU A 97 3.38 -0.95 -0.12
CA LEU A 97 2.13 -0.26 0.19
C LEU A 97 0.96 -1.08 -0.32
N LEU A 98 0.05 -1.44 0.58
CA LEU A 98 -1.18 -2.15 0.26
C LEU A 98 -2.36 -1.19 0.36
N CYS A 99 -3.04 -0.96 -0.76
CA CYS A 99 -4.25 -0.16 -0.82
C CYS A 99 -5.46 -1.09 -0.95
N TYR A 100 -6.48 -0.90 -0.11
CA TYR A 100 -7.70 -1.70 -0.15
C TYR A 100 -8.96 -0.85 -0.02
N TYR A 101 -10.08 -1.37 -0.52
CA TYR A 101 -11.39 -0.75 -0.39
C TYR A 101 -11.94 -0.95 1.02
N THR A 102 -12.46 0.12 1.63
CA THR A 102 -13.04 0.07 2.98
C THR A 102 -14.48 -0.45 3.05
N PRO A 103 -15.36 -0.25 2.03
CA PRO A 103 -16.70 -0.82 2.05
C PRO A 103 -16.70 -2.33 2.33
N THR A 104 -17.66 -2.75 3.14
CA THR A 104 -17.87 -4.16 3.48
C THR A 104 -18.75 -4.87 2.47
N ASP A 105 -19.66 -4.14 1.84
CA ASP A 105 -20.46 -4.62 0.72
C ASP A 105 -19.64 -4.49 -0.59
N PRO A 106 -19.35 -5.58 -1.30
CA PRO A 106 -18.63 -5.53 -2.57
C PRO A 106 -19.35 -4.72 -3.66
N HIS A 107 -20.68 -4.64 -3.63
CA HIS A 107 -21.43 -3.86 -4.63
C HIS A 107 -21.06 -2.38 -4.57
N ARG A 108 -20.84 -1.84 -3.36
CA ARG A 108 -20.39 -0.45 -3.13
C ARG A 108 -19.05 -0.11 -3.79
N ILE A 109 -18.23 -1.11 -4.15
CA ILE A 109 -16.95 -0.90 -4.83
C ILE A 109 -17.14 -0.58 -6.31
N LEU A 110 -18.23 -1.10 -6.90
CA LEU A 110 -18.53 -1.02 -8.34
C LEU A 110 -19.68 -0.06 -8.65
N GLU A 111 -20.16 0.68 -7.65
CA GLU A 111 -21.22 1.65 -7.81
C GLU A 111 -20.74 2.91 -8.53
N ASP A 112 -21.63 3.50 -9.30
CA ASP A 112 -21.40 4.80 -9.91
C ASP A 112 -21.24 5.88 -8.82
N PRO A 113 -20.40 6.91 -9.05
CA PRO A 113 -20.31 8.05 -8.16
C PRO A 113 -21.68 8.72 -7.96
N ASP A 114 -21.92 9.19 -6.74
CA ASP A 114 -23.09 10.02 -6.45
C ASP A 114 -22.95 11.45 -6.99
N GLU A 115 -23.95 12.29 -6.75
CA GLU A 115 -23.96 13.70 -7.15
C GLU A 115 -22.82 14.54 -6.52
N HIS A 116 -22.12 14.01 -5.52
CA HIS A 116 -20.95 14.63 -4.90
C HIS A 116 -19.62 14.12 -5.49
N GLY A 117 -19.66 13.26 -6.51
CA GLY A 117 -18.48 12.73 -7.19
C GLY A 117 -17.76 11.65 -6.39
N TRP A 118 -18.50 10.88 -5.58
CA TRP A 118 -17.96 9.88 -4.66
C TRP A 118 -16.84 9.01 -5.25
N VAL A 119 -15.70 9.02 -4.57
CA VAL A 119 -14.63 8.04 -4.76
C VAL A 119 -14.82 6.95 -3.70
N CYS A 120 -14.96 5.70 -4.14
CA CYS A 120 -15.07 4.55 -3.25
C CYS A 120 -13.99 4.59 -2.15
N GLY A 121 -14.45 4.54 -0.89
CA GLY A 121 -13.60 4.62 0.28
C GLY A 121 -12.45 3.61 0.22
N SER A 122 -11.26 4.06 0.56
CA SER A 122 -10.07 3.23 0.56
C SER A 122 -9.13 3.57 1.70
N HIS A 123 -8.28 2.62 2.05
CA HIS A 123 -7.25 2.78 3.07
C HIS A 123 -5.92 2.26 2.55
N VAL A 124 -4.83 2.77 3.10
CA VAL A 124 -3.46 2.37 2.77
C VAL A 124 -2.76 1.92 4.05
N VAL A 125 -2.05 0.79 3.95
CA VAL A 125 -1.18 0.28 5.01
C VAL A 125 0.19 -0.05 4.43
N ILE A 126 1.20 -0.10 5.28
CA ILE A 126 2.52 -0.62 4.92
C ILE A 126 2.54 -2.10 5.28
N LEU A 127 2.94 -2.96 4.34
CA LEU A 127 3.45 -4.29 4.66
C LEU A 127 4.96 -4.22 4.62
N HIS A 128 5.61 -4.59 5.72
CA HIS A 128 7.05 -4.73 5.79
C HIS A 128 7.36 -6.08 6.39
N ARG A 129 7.98 -6.95 5.58
CA ARG A 129 8.27 -8.33 5.94
C ARG A 129 6.97 -9.08 6.26
N ASP A 130 6.80 -9.53 7.50
CA ASP A 130 5.60 -10.23 7.97
C ASP A 130 4.62 -9.32 8.76
N ARG A 131 4.83 -8.00 8.77
CA ARG A 131 4.05 -7.06 9.60
C ARG A 131 3.31 -6.01 8.79
N ILE A 132 2.05 -5.77 9.17
CA ILE A 132 1.24 -4.66 8.69
C ILE A 132 1.32 -3.51 9.68
N TYR A 133 1.70 -2.33 9.21
CA TYR A 133 1.66 -1.07 9.93
C TYR A 133 0.40 -0.32 9.50
N ASP A 134 -0.63 -0.33 10.35
CA ASP A 134 -1.93 0.28 10.06
C ASP A 134 -1.98 1.70 10.65
N PRO A 135 -1.97 2.76 9.83
CA PRO A 135 -2.06 4.13 10.33
C PRO A 135 -3.39 4.43 11.03
N ALA A 136 -4.46 3.67 10.80
CA ALA A 136 -5.72 3.85 11.53
C ALA A 136 -5.65 3.35 12.98
N LYS A 137 -4.64 2.54 13.31
CA LYS A 137 -4.39 2.01 14.66
C LYS A 137 -3.12 2.56 15.28
N GLY A 138 -2.16 3.00 14.47
CA GLY A 138 -0.84 3.40 14.95
C GLY A 138 -0.05 2.21 15.52
N GLU A 139 -0.32 1.01 15.00
CA GLU A 139 0.23 -0.24 15.50
C GLU A 139 0.81 -1.07 14.34
N ALA A 140 1.76 -1.95 14.67
CA ALA A 140 2.27 -2.98 13.77
C ALA A 140 1.91 -4.36 14.28
N VAL A 141 1.15 -5.12 13.49
CA VAL A 141 0.73 -6.49 13.81
C VAL A 141 1.17 -7.45 12.71
N LYS A 142 1.17 -8.75 12.99
CA LYS A 142 1.45 -9.74 11.95
C LYS A 142 0.40 -9.67 10.84
N ALA A 143 0.84 -9.90 9.60
CA ALA A 143 0.00 -9.78 8.42
C ALA A 143 -1.16 -10.78 8.42
N ASP A 144 -0.95 -12.00 8.92
CA ASP A 144 -1.94 -13.09 8.99
C ASP A 144 -3.15 -12.76 9.90
N ILE A 145 -2.96 -11.96 10.94
CA ILE A 145 -4.02 -11.55 11.87
C ILE A 145 -4.62 -10.18 11.55
N HIS A 146 -4.06 -9.43 10.59
CA HIS A 146 -4.56 -8.09 10.28
C HIS A 146 -5.82 -8.15 9.42
N ARG A 147 -6.86 -7.40 9.80
CA ARG A 147 -8.16 -7.34 9.10
C ARG A 147 -8.13 -6.89 7.64
N CYS A 148 -7.02 -6.33 7.15
CA CYS A 148 -6.92 -5.91 5.75
C CYS A 148 -6.89 -7.12 4.80
N THR A 149 -6.46 -8.29 5.26
CA THR A 149 -6.38 -9.53 4.45
C THR A 149 -7.74 -9.86 3.81
N THR A 150 -8.83 -9.63 4.53
CA THR A 150 -10.18 -9.93 4.03
C THR A 150 -10.77 -8.82 3.14
N LYS A 151 -10.03 -7.72 2.90
CA LYS A 151 -10.51 -6.57 2.12
C LYS A 151 -10.13 -6.71 0.64
N HIS A 152 -11.00 -6.19 -0.22
CA HIS A 152 -10.77 -6.15 -1.68
C HIS A 152 -9.64 -5.19 -1.99
N THR A 153 -8.71 -5.63 -2.83
CA THR A 153 -7.52 -4.89 -3.19
C THR A 153 -7.87 -3.74 -4.13
N LYS A 154 -7.32 -2.56 -3.87
CA LYS A 154 -7.38 -1.40 -4.77
C LYS A 154 -6.10 -1.32 -5.61
N ARG A 155 -4.94 -1.33 -4.95
CA ARG A 155 -3.61 -1.24 -5.57
C ARG A 155 -2.57 -1.90 -4.66
N VAL A 156 -1.53 -2.47 -5.24
CA VAL A 156 -0.35 -2.97 -4.53
C VAL A 156 0.87 -2.33 -5.15
N PHE A 157 1.74 -1.78 -4.32
CA PHE A 157 3.03 -1.26 -4.74
C PHE A 157 4.14 -1.89 -3.92
N ARG A 158 5.17 -2.37 -4.60
CA ARG A 158 6.47 -2.60 -3.97
C ARG A 158 7.21 -1.26 -3.88
N ILE A 159 7.91 -1.01 -2.78
CA ILE A 159 8.79 0.16 -2.66
C ILE A 159 10.17 -0.25 -3.15
N VAL A 160 10.69 0.48 -4.12
CA VAL A 160 11.99 0.20 -4.76
C VAL A 160 12.89 1.43 -4.71
N PRO A 161 14.22 1.29 -4.90
CA PRO A 161 15.12 2.43 -4.97
C PRO A 161 14.71 3.40 -6.07
N ALA A 162 14.93 4.70 -5.88
CA ALA A 162 14.53 5.73 -6.85
C ALA A 162 15.14 5.51 -8.25
N ASN A 163 16.35 4.95 -8.31
CA ASN A 163 17.08 4.61 -9.54
C ASN A 163 16.76 3.21 -10.11
N HIS A 164 15.86 2.44 -9.49
CA HIS A 164 15.45 1.14 -9.99
C HIS A 164 14.77 1.26 -11.37
N GLU A 165 14.92 0.28 -12.26
CA GLU A 165 14.34 0.35 -13.62
C GLU A 165 12.81 0.41 -13.62
N ARG A 166 12.17 -0.44 -12.82
CA ARG A 166 10.72 -0.42 -12.59
C ARG A 166 10.36 0.69 -11.63
N GLY A 167 9.18 1.28 -11.83
CA GLY A 167 8.55 2.22 -10.90
C GLY A 167 8.14 3.51 -11.57
N ILE A 168 7.27 4.24 -10.90
CA ILE A 168 6.73 5.53 -11.32
C ILE A 168 7.34 6.68 -10.55
#